data_AF-A0A7J6MNA1-F1
#
_entry.id   AF-A0A7J6MNA1-F1
#
_cell.length_a   1.000
_cell.length_b   1.000
_cell.length_c   1.000
_cell.angle_alpha   90.00
_cell.angle_beta   90.00
_cell.angle_gamma   90.00
#
_symmetry.space_group_name_H-M   'P 1'
#
loop_
_entity.id
_entity.type
_entity.pdbx_description
1 polymer ?
#
loop_
_entity_poly.entity_id
_entity_poly.type
_entity_poly.pdbx_seq_one_letter_code
_entity_poly.pdbx_strand_id
1 'polypeptide(L)'
;MAHAKRSTTDSAAKPINVDAQRVLAIMDDLKGKATFLTLQTHQVLDGLQGEGGGGATELLGLEFVRKFAEQIRLEDLYVMLNTNSDGTFAIQEDNDDVREATERLRRSTSELCRQMKTIPTVIGELRRFQDSSQRSMGLLQLLRTLAEMQDVVLKRMTTTVEEERSRQELIAHYLLREKLAVRRKAELKNRLSQVRLEREKAHATRTETLTKLKADLLDVRESTQLKLKQLGGLSPDEIPLSSIGARSEIWEPNADTDRRVGGSGGRP
;
A
#
# COMPACT_ATOMS: atom_id res chain seq x y z
N MET A 1 -9.20 -18.68 -35.30
CA MET A 1 -9.89 -18.71 -33.99
C MET A 1 -9.15 -19.67 -33.07
N ALA A 2 -9.13 -19.38 -31.76
CA ALA A 2 -8.42 -20.07 -30.67
C ALA A 2 -7.00 -19.54 -30.36
N HIS A 3 -6.95 -18.39 -29.66
CA HIS A 3 -5.81 -18.06 -28.81
C HIS A 3 -6.12 -18.42 -27.36
N ALA A 4 -5.18 -19.16 -26.77
CA ALA A 4 -5.21 -19.76 -25.45
C ALA A 4 -5.38 -18.74 -24.33
N LYS A 5 -6.31 -19.04 -23.42
CA LYS A 5 -6.44 -18.41 -22.10
C LYS A 5 -5.21 -18.77 -21.27
N ARG A 6 -4.35 -17.79 -20.98
CA ARG A 6 -3.40 -17.89 -19.87
C ARG A 6 -4.17 -17.68 -18.58
N SER A 7 -4.28 -18.73 -17.77
CA SER A 7 -4.66 -18.64 -16.37
C SER A 7 -3.55 -17.89 -15.63
N THR A 8 -3.80 -16.64 -15.31
CA THR A 8 -3.03 -15.94 -14.28
C THR A 8 -3.38 -16.57 -12.95
N THR A 9 -2.42 -17.35 -12.46
CA THR A 9 -2.31 -17.83 -11.09
C THR A 9 -2.65 -16.73 -10.10
N ASP A 10 -3.58 -17.03 -9.19
CA ASP A 10 -3.86 -16.29 -7.97
C ASP A 10 -2.54 -15.92 -7.29
N SER A 11 -2.19 -14.64 -7.40
CA SER A 11 -1.06 -14.09 -6.69
C SER A 11 -1.43 -14.08 -5.20
N ALA A 12 -0.84 -15.01 -4.47
CA ALA A 12 -0.73 -15.07 -3.02
C ALA A 12 -1.03 -13.73 -2.35
N ALA A 13 -2.11 -13.72 -1.55
CA ALA A 13 -2.53 -12.61 -0.74
C ALA A 13 -1.31 -12.02 0.00
N LYS A 14 -1.00 -10.76 -0.31
CA LYS A 14 0.04 -9.97 0.36
C LYS A 14 -0.25 -9.91 1.86
N PRO A 15 0.79 -9.79 2.71
CA PRO A 15 0.65 -9.95 4.15
C PRO A 15 -0.37 -8.95 4.65
N ILE A 16 -1.53 -9.49 5.03
CA ILE A 16 -2.46 -8.86 5.97
C ILE A 16 -1.59 -8.25 7.08
N ASN A 17 -1.82 -6.97 7.39
CA ASN A 17 -1.10 -6.22 8.43
C ASN A 17 -0.82 -7.15 9.63
N VAL A 18 0.39 -7.13 10.20
CA VAL A 18 0.75 -8.01 11.34
C VAL A 18 -0.29 -7.91 12.47
N ASP A 19 -0.85 -6.72 12.70
CA ASP A 19 -1.91 -6.51 13.68
C ASP A 19 -3.24 -7.15 13.25
N ALA A 20 -3.56 -7.12 11.96
CA ALA A 20 -4.71 -7.81 11.40
C ALA A 20 -4.60 -9.34 11.56
N GLN A 21 -3.41 -9.90 11.28
CA GLN A 21 -3.17 -11.33 11.50
C GLN A 21 -3.29 -11.71 12.97
N ARG A 22 -2.80 -10.85 13.88
CA ARG A 22 -2.94 -11.06 15.33
C ARG A 22 -4.40 -11.04 15.77
N VAL A 23 -5.18 -10.06 15.32
CA VAL A 23 -6.62 -9.97 15.64
C VAL A 23 -7.35 -11.21 15.13
N LEU A 24 -7.12 -11.61 13.87
CA LEU A 24 -7.74 -12.81 13.30
C LEU A 24 -7.34 -14.07 14.07
N ALA A 25 -6.07 -14.22 14.44
CA ALA A 25 -5.61 -15.35 15.24
C ALA A 25 -6.28 -15.41 16.63
N ILE A 26 -6.46 -14.25 17.29
CA ILE A 26 -7.19 -14.16 18.56
C ILE A 26 -8.66 -14.55 18.37
N MET A 27 -9.30 -14.09 17.30
CA MET A 27 -10.70 -14.41 16.99
C MET A 27 -10.88 -15.90 16.69
N ASP A 28 -9.98 -16.51 15.92
CA ASP A 28 -9.99 -17.94 15.64
C ASP A 28 -9.77 -18.78 16.92
N ASP A 29 -8.84 -18.36 17.78
CA ASP A 29 -8.62 -18.99 19.08
C ASP A 29 -9.86 -18.88 19.98
N LEU A 30 -10.49 -17.71 20.02
CA LEU A 30 -11.71 -17.49 20.79
C LEU A 30 -12.88 -18.33 20.26
N LYS A 31 -13.06 -18.38 18.95
CA LYS A 31 -14.07 -19.22 18.29
C LYS A 31 -13.85 -20.70 18.58
N GLY A 32 -12.59 -21.16 18.54
CA GLY A 32 -12.23 -22.52 18.91
C GLY A 32 -12.57 -22.85 20.36
N LYS A 33 -12.15 -21.99 21.30
CA LYS A 33 -12.46 -22.13 22.74
C LYS A 33 -13.96 -22.10 23.00
N ALA A 34 -14.69 -21.14 22.43
CA ALA A 34 -16.14 -21.07 22.56
C ALA A 34 -16.83 -22.33 22.00
N THR A 35 -16.31 -22.89 20.91
CA THR A 35 -16.81 -24.17 20.37
C THR A 35 -16.57 -25.31 21.35
N PHE A 36 -15.40 -25.40 22.00
CA PHE A 36 -15.16 -26.42 23.02
C PHE A 36 -16.09 -26.26 24.23
N LEU A 37 -16.32 -25.04 24.69
CA LEU A 37 -17.26 -24.76 25.77
C LEU A 37 -18.69 -25.17 25.39
N THR A 38 -19.11 -25.01 24.12
CA THR A 38 -20.43 -25.52 23.69
C THR A 38 -20.57 -27.02 23.85
N LEU A 39 -19.46 -27.78 23.85
CA LEU A 39 -19.45 -29.24 23.91
C LEU A 39 -19.39 -29.77 25.35
N GLN A 40 -19.07 -28.92 26.33
CA GLN A 40 -18.97 -29.29 27.74
C GLN A 40 -20.37 -29.32 28.35
N THR A 41 -21.10 -30.42 28.13
CA THR A 41 -22.45 -30.61 28.68
C THR A 41 -22.58 -31.98 29.35
N HIS A 42 -23.47 -32.07 30.34
CA HIS A 42 -23.83 -33.34 31.01
C HIS A 42 -24.23 -34.42 30.00
N GLN A 43 -25.03 -34.06 28.98
CA GLN A 43 -25.42 -34.98 27.91
C GLN A 43 -24.23 -35.62 27.19
N VAL A 44 -23.20 -34.84 26.87
CA VAL A 44 -22.00 -35.36 26.19
C VAL A 44 -21.22 -36.28 27.12
N LEU A 45 -21.15 -35.96 28.42
CA LEU A 45 -20.53 -36.84 29.41
C LEU A 45 -21.27 -38.18 29.52
N ASP A 46 -22.60 -38.14 29.63
CA ASP A 46 -23.44 -39.33 29.69
C ASP A 46 -23.28 -40.19 28.43
N GLY A 47 -23.21 -39.54 27.26
CA GLY A 47 -22.96 -40.22 25.98
C GLY A 47 -21.59 -40.89 25.91
N LEU A 48 -20.55 -40.26 26.46
CA LEU A 48 -19.19 -40.83 26.55
C LEU A 48 -19.09 -42.00 27.53
N GLN A 49 -19.86 -41.95 28.63
CA GLN A 49 -19.87 -43.00 29.66
C GLN A 49 -20.85 -44.13 29.36
N GLY A 50 -21.84 -43.90 28.49
CA GLY A 50 -22.85 -44.87 28.09
C GLY A 50 -22.38 -45.91 27.06
N GLU A 51 -23.29 -46.82 26.70
CA GLU A 51 -23.01 -47.95 25.79
C GLU A 51 -22.51 -47.53 24.39
N GLY A 52 -22.89 -46.34 23.91
CA GLY A 52 -22.43 -45.79 22.63
C GLY A 52 -21.09 -45.05 22.69
N GLY A 53 -20.55 -44.82 23.89
CA GLY A 53 -19.37 -43.98 24.13
C GLY A 53 -18.04 -44.72 24.00
N GLY A 54 -18.04 -46.06 23.98
CA GLY A 54 -16.82 -46.87 24.05
C GLY A 54 -15.74 -46.50 23.03
N GLY A 55 -16.12 -46.34 21.76
CA GLY A 55 -15.17 -45.96 20.70
C GLY A 55 -14.65 -44.52 20.83
N ALA A 56 -15.48 -43.58 21.30
CA ALA A 56 -15.05 -42.21 21.57
C ALA A 56 -14.13 -42.15 22.80
N THR A 57 -14.42 -42.93 23.83
CA THR A 57 -13.61 -43.04 25.05
C THR A 57 -12.26 -43.70 24.78
N GLU A 58 -12.20 -44.72 23.91
CA GLU A 58 -10.93 -45.31 23.46
C GLU A 58 -10.07 -44.31 22.69
N LEU A 59 -10.69 -43.50 21.83
CA LEU A 59 -10.00 -42.48 21.04
C LEU A 59 -9.49 -41.30 21.89
N LEU A 60 -10.32 -40.83 22.83
CA LEU A 60 -10.04 -39.65 23.65
C LEU A 60 -9.21 -39.99 24.90
N GLY A 61 -9.28 -41.24 25.35
CA GLY A 61 -8.63 -41.75 26.55
C GLY A 61 -9.41 -41.49 27.83
N LEU A 62 -9.26 -42.39 28.81
CA LEU A 62 -9.93 -42.32 30.11
C LEU A 62 -9.58 -41.04 30.89
N GLU A 63 -8.35 -40.54 30.76
CA GLU A 63 -7.92 -39.29 31.40
C GLU A 63 -8.69 -38.08 30.87
N PHE A 64 -9.02 -38.05 29.58
CA PHE A 64 -9.82 -36.98 29.00
C PHE A 64 -11.24 -37.01 29.58
N VAL A 65 -11.88 -38.18 29.61
CA VAL A 65 -13.23 -38.34 30.16
C VAL A 65 -13.27 -37.97 31.65
N ARG A 66 -12.24 -38.35 32.42
CA ARG A 66 -12.10 -37.96 33.83
C ARG A 66 -12.03 -36.45 34.00
N LYS A 67 -11.19 -35.76 33.22
CA LYS A 67 -11.10 -34.29 33.25
C LYS A 67 -12.37 -33.61 32.78
N PHE A 68 -13.07 -34.19 31.81
CA PHE A 68 -14.36 -33.70 31.33
C PHE A 68 -15.44 -33.79 32.44
N ALA A 69 -15.49 -34.91 33.16
CA ALA A 69 -16.37 -35.06 34.32
C ALA A 69 -16.01 -34.09 35.46
N GLU A 70 -14.71 -33.92 35.73
CA GLU A 70 -14.23 -32.97 36.74
C GLU A 70 -14.61 -31.53 36.39
N GLN A 71 -14.47 -31.13 35.11
CA GLN A 71 -14.88 -29.82 34.61
C GLN A 71 -16.36 -29.56 34.89
N ILE A 72 -17.24 -30.49 34.51
CA ILE A 72 -18.68 -30.38 34.74
C ILE A 72 -19.00 -30.27 36.23
N ARG A 73 -18.34 -31.08 37.08
CA ARG A 73 -18.51 -31.01 38.53
C ARG A 73 -18.09 -29.65 39.12
N LEU A 74 -17.01 -29.07 38.60
CA LEU A 74 -16.55 -27.73 39.01
C LEU A 74 -17.51 -26.64 38.56
N GLU A 75 -18.15 -26.78 37.40
CA GLU A 75 -19.21 -25.88 36.93
C GLU A 75 -20.43 -25.95 37.83
N ASP A 76 -20.90 -27.14 38.17
CA ASP A 76 -22.03 -27.32 39.10
C ASP A 76 -21.73 -26.72 40.49
N LEU A 77 -20.50 -26.92 40.99
CA LEU A 77 -20.05 -26.32 42.25
C LEU A 77 -20.00 -24.80 42.17
N TYR A 78 -19.47 -24.24 41.08
CA TYR A 78 -19.41 -22.80 40.86
C TYR A 78 -20.81 -22.19 40.79
N VAL A 79 -21.74 -22.85 40.10
CA VAL A 79 -23.14 -22.43 40.05
C VAL A 79 -23.75 -22.47 41.44
N MET A 80 -23.59 -23.58 42.17
CA MET A 80 -24.09 -23.73 43.53
C MET A 80 -23.60 -22.64 44.48
N LEU A 81 -22.31 -22.29 44.44
CA LEU A 81 -21.72 -21.26 45.29
C LEU A 81 -22.21 -19.83 44.95
N ASN A 82 -22.63 -19.58 43.71
CA ASN A 82 -23.15 -18.29 43.26
C ASN A 82 -24.69 -18.23 43.20
N THR A 83 -25.38 -19.33 43.50
CA THR A 83 -26.84 -19.36 43.60
C THR A 83 -27.23 -19.12 45.04
N ASN A 84 -27.87 -17.97 45.30
CA ASN A 84 -28.41 -17.65 46.62
C ASN A 84 -29.60 -18.56 46.98
N SER A 85 -30.04 -18.54 48.25
CA SER A 85 -31.21 -19.32 48.73
C SER A 85 -32.49 -19.11 47.91
N ASP A 86 -32.62 -17.94 47.28
CA ASP A 86 -33.76 -17.56 46.45
C ASP A 86 -33.64 -18.06 45.00
N GLY A 87 -32.66 -18.92 44.71
CA GLY A 87 -32.39 -19.46 43.38
C GLY A 87 -31.81 -18.43 42.39
N THR A 88 -31.52 -17.21 42.87
CA THR A 88 -30.98 -16.13 42.04
C THR A 88 -29.46 -16.23 41.97
N PHE A 89 -28.93 -16.26 40.75
CA PHE A 89 -27.48 -16.24 40.52
C PHE A 89 -26.93 -14.83 40.74
N ALA A 90 -26.02 -14.68 41.70
CA ALA A 90 -25.33 -13.44 42.02
C ALA A 90 -23.83 -13.72 42.14
N ILE A 91 -23.02 -12.94 41.43
CA ILE A 91 -21.56 -13.08 41.47
C ILE A 91 -21.07 -12.55 42.82
N GLN A 92 -20.57 -13.44 43.67
CA GLN A 92 -20.00 -13.08 44.97
C GLN A 92 -18.47 -13.02 44.87
N GLU A 93 -17.93 -11.93 44.32
CA GLU A 93 -16.47 -11.79 44.09
C GLU A 93 -15.65 -11.78 45.40
N ASP A 94 -16.25 -11.37 46.51
CA ASP A 94 -15.59 -11.29 47.83
C ASP A 94 -15.56 -12.64 48.58
N ASN A 95 -16.13 -13.70 48.02
CA ASN A 95 -16.15 -15.03 48.64
C ASN A 95 -14.90 -15.82 48.22
N ASP A 96 -14.03 -16.12 49.19
CA ASP A 96 -12.77 -16.85 48.96
C ASP A 96 -13.01 -18.23 48.30
N ASP A 97 -14.12 -18.91 48.64
CA ASP A 97 -14.48 -20.21 48.06
C ASP A 97 -14.89 -20.07 46.58
N VAL A 98 -15.61 -19.00 46.23
CA VAL A 98 -15.97 -18.68 44.84
C VAL A 98 -14.72 -18.36 44.03
N ARG A 99 -13.78 -17.60 44.61
CA ARG A 99 -12.50 -17.29 43.95
C ARG A 99 -11.69 -18.56 43.69
N GLU A 100 -11.57 -19.43 44.68
CA GLU A 100 -10.85 -20.71 44.51
C GLU A 100 -11.53 -21.61 43.47
N ALA A 101 -12.86 -21.74 43.51
CA ALA A 101 -13.61 -22.50 42.52
C ALA A 101 -13.40 -21.94 41.10
N THR A 102 -13.40 -20.62 40.95
CA THR A 102 -13.14 -19.93 39.68
C THR A 102 -11.75 -20.23 39.15
N GLU A 103 -10.72 -20.22 40.00
CA GLU A 103 -9.35 -20.54 39.59
C GLU A 103 -9.20 -22.00 39.17
N ARG A 104 -9.77 -22.94 39.94
CA ARG A 104 -9.75 -24.37 39.60
C ARG A 104 -10.48 -24.62 38.29
N LEU A 105 -11.66 -24.02 38.11
CA LEU A 105 -12.44 -24.08 36.88
C LEU A 105 -11.62 -23.55 35.70
N ARG A 106 -11.03 -22.36 35.81
CA ARG A 106 -10.20 -21.77 34.76
C ARG A 106 -9.02 -22.65 34.35
N ARG A 107 -8.32 -23.26 35.32
CA ARG A 107 -7.20 -24.19 35.05
C ARG A 107 -7.70 -25.44 34.33
N SER A 108 -8.77 -26.05 34.84
CA SER A 108 -9.42 -27.23 34.24
C SER A 108 -9.90 -26.96 32.81
N THR A 109 -10.64 -25.87 32.58
CA THR A 109 -11.11 -25.46 31.24
C THR A 109 -9.94 -25.28 30.28
N SER A 110 -8.85 -24.64 30.72
CA SER A 110 -7.67 -24.39 29.89
C SER A 110 -6.95 -25.69 29.51
N GLU A 111 -6.79 -26.61 30.46
CA GLU A 111 -6.20 -27.92 30.20
C GLU A 111 -7.05 -28.76 29.26
N LEU A 112 -8.36 -28.81 29.50
CA LEU A 112 -9.31 -29.54 28.66
C LEU A 112 -9.32 -28.98 27.24
N CYS A 113 -9.37 -27.66 27.07
CA CYS A 113 -9.26 -27.02 25.74
C CYS A 113 -7.94 -27.38 25.05
N ARG A 114 -6.82 -27.46 25.77
CA ARG A 114 -5.52 -27.86 25.18
C ARG A 114 -5.56 -29.30 24.70
N GLN A 115 -6.14 -30.21 25.48
CA GLN A 115 -6.32 -31.62 25.08
C GLN A 115 -7.25 -31.74 23.87
N MET A 116 -8.36 -31.01 23.84
CA MET A 116 -9.26 -31.00 22.69
C MET A 116 -8.58 -30.49 21.42
N LYS A 117 -7.69 -29.50 21.52
CA LYS A 117 -6.91 -29.04 20.37
C LYS A 117 -5.93 -30.07 19.83
N THR A 118 -5.40 -30.95 20.68
CA THR A 118 -4.47 -32.01 20.23
C THR A 118 -5.15 -33.11 19.43
N ILE A 119 -6.47 -33.28 19.57
CA ILE A 119 -7.24 -34.32 18.90
C ILE A 119 -8.17 -33.69 17.87
N PRO A 120 -7.79 -33.60 16.58
CA PRO A 120 -8.56 -32.85 15.57
C PRO A 120 -9.98 -33.39 15.33
N THR A 121 -10.23 -34.67 15.65
CA THR A 121 -11.54 -35.32 15.50
C THR A 121 -12.47 -35.16 16.71
N VAL A 122 -11.99 -34.61 17.84
CA VAL A 122 -12.76 -34.55 19.09
C VAL A 122 -14.10 -33.82 18.92
N ILE A 123 -14.11 -32.71 18.19
CA ILE A 123 -15.34 -31.92 17.98
C ILE A 123 -16.38 -32.76 17.26
N GLY A 124 -15.96 -33.55 16.27
CA GLY A 124 -16.85 -34.41 15.48
C GLY A 124 -17.46 -35.50 16.34
N GLU A 125 -16.64 -36.17 17.16
CA GLU A 125 -17.08 -37.24 18.05
C GLU A 125 -17.99 -36.72 19.17
N LEU A 126 -17.60 -35.65 19.88
CA LEU A 126 -18.43 -35.07 20.94
C LEU A 126 -19.75 -34.51 20.42
N ARG A 127 -19.78 -33.98 19.20
CA ARG A 127 -20.99 -33.48 18.58
C ARG A 127 -22.01 -34.59 18.27
N ARG A 128 -21.60 -35.86 18.18
CA ARG A 128 -22.54 -36.99 17.99
C ARG A 128 -23.44 -37.20 19.20
N PHE A 129 -22.97 -36.82 20.39
CA PHE A 129 -23.72 -36.94 21.64
C PHE A 129 -24.56 -35.70 21.94
N GLN A 130 -24.46 -34.64 21.14
CA GLN A 130 -25.27 -33.44 21.34
C GLN A 130 -26.57 -33.49 20.55
N ASP A 131 -27.69 -33.43 21.26
CA ASP A 131 -28.96 -33.15 20.63
C ASP A 131 -29.02 -31.70 20.15
N SER A 132 -29.53 -31.49 18.94
CA SER A 132 -29.68 -30.16 18.35
C SER A 132 -30.58 -29.22 19.16
N SER A 133 -31.43 -29.77 20.03
CA SER A 133 -32.36 -29.02 20.89
C SER A 133 -31.73 -28.46 22.17
N GLN A 134 -30.63 -29.05 22.67
CA GLN A 134 -30.01 -28.68 23.95
C GLN A 134 -28.84 -27.71 23.82
N ARG A 135 -28.47 -27.30 22.61
CA ARG A 135 -27.44 -26.27 22.44
C ARG A 135 -27.94 -24.94 22.98
N SER A 136 -27.15 -24.34 23.88
CA SER A 136 -27.41 -22.97 24.35
C SER A 136 -27.50 -22.02 23.15
N MET A 137 -28.70 -21.50 22.91
CA MET A 137 -28.99 -20.57 21.82
C MET A 137 -28.13 -19.30 21.91
N GLY A 138 -27.86 -18.83 23.14
CA GLY A 138 -27.00 -17.67 23.37
C GLY A 138 -25.55 -17.91 22.92
N LEU A 139 -25.02 -19.11 23.17
CA LEU A 139 -23.64 -19.45 22.79
C LEU A 139 -23.50 -19.69 21.29
N LEU A 140 -24.53 -20.26 20.64
CA LEU A 140 -24.60 -20.33 19.18
C LEU A 140 -24.68 -18.95 18.53
N GLN A 141 -25.44 -18.04 19.13
CA GLN A 141 -25.52 -16.66 18.67
C GLN A 141 -24.16 -15.95 18.83
N LEU A 142 -23.45 -16.17 19.95
CA LEU A 142 -22.09 -15.67 20.14
C LEU A 142 -21.11 -16.20 19.08
N LEU A 143 -21.18 -17.49 18.75
CA LEU A 143 -20.34 -18.06 17.69
C LEU A 143 -20.62 -17.46 16.32
N ARG A 144 -21.89 -17.17 16.02
CA ARG A 144 -22.29 -16.48 14.78
C ARG A 144 -21.78 -15.05 14.75
N THR A 145 -21.97 -14.28 15.83
CA THR A 145 -21.49 -12.90 15.89
C THR A 145 -19.97 -12.83 15.83
N LEU A 146 -19.25 -13.78 16.45
CA LEU A 146 -17.79 -13.89 16.30
C LEU A 146 -17.36 -14.12 14.85
N ALA A 147 -18.07 -15.00 14.12
CA ALA A 147 -17.80 -15.23 12.70
C ALA A 147 -18.10 -13.98 11.85
N GLU A 148 -19.22 -13.32 12.10
CA GLU A 148 -19.58 -12.07 11.39
C GLU A 148 -18.56 -10.95 11.66
N MET A 149 -18.12 -10.79 12.91
CA MET A 149 -17.07 -9.83 13.25
C MET A 149 -15.76 -10.16 12.54
N GLN A 150 -15.40 -11.44 12.41
CA GLN A 150 -14.18 -11.87 11.72
C GLN A 150 -14.23 -11.45 10.25
N ASP A 151 -15.37 -11.66 9.59
CA ASP A 151 -15.57 -11.26 8.20
C ASP A 151 -15.51 -9.74 8.01
N VAL A 152 -16.13 -8.98 8.91
CA VAL A 152 -16.11 -7.51 8.87
C VAL A 152 -14.69 -6.96 9.07
N VAL A 153 -13.94 -7.52 10.03
CA VAL A 153 -12.55 -7.12 10.30
C VAL A 153 -11.67 -7.45 9.10
N LEU A 154 -11.75 -8.67 8.58
CA LEU A 154 -10.99 -9.07 7.39
C LEU A 154 -11.28 -8.14 6.21
N LYS A 155 -12.56 -7.83 5.96
CA LYS A 155 -12.97 -6.95 4.87
C LYS A 155 -12.40 -5.53 5.05
N ARG A 156 -12.58 -4.91 6.22
CA ARG A 156 -12.08 -3.55 6.50
C ARG A 156 -10.56 -3.46 6.42
N MET A 157 -9.85 -4.48 6.90
CA MET A 157 -8.39 -4.48 6.88
C MET A 157 -7.86 -4.72 5.46
N THR A 158 -8.55 -5.52 4.66
CA THR A 158 -8.18 -5.71 3.24
C THR A 158 -8.40 -4.42 2.45
N THR A 159 -9.54 -3.74 2.61
CA THR A 159 -9.82 -2.48 1.88
C THR A 159 -8.82 -1.37 2.23
N THR A 160 -8.47 -1.22 3.51
CA THR A 160 -7.47 -0.20 3.93
C THR A 160 -6.07 -0.49 3.41
N VAL A 161 -5.66 -1.76 3.31
CA VAL A 161 -4.38 -2.14 2.69
C VAL A 161 -4.37 -1.83 1.19
N GLU A 162 -5.47 -2.06 0.48
CA GLU A 162 -5.59 -1.69 -0.94
C GLU A 162 -5.55 -0.18 -1.15
N GLU A 163 -6.24 0.59 -0.30
CA GLU A 163 -6.20 2.06 -0.30
C GLU A 163 -4.76 2.58 -0.09
N GLU A 164 -4.06 2.07 0.92
CA GLU A 164 -2.67 2.48 1.20
C GLU A 164 -1.74 2.12 0.03
N ARG A 165 -1.93 0.94 -0.58
CA ARG A 165 -1.17 0.55 -1.77
C ARG A 165 -1.45 1.50 -2.94
N SER A 166 -2.72 1.86 -3.18
CA SER A 166 -3.08 2.81 -4.23
C SER A 166 -2.43 4.19 -4.02
N ARG A 167 -2.35 4.64 -2.76
CA ARG A 167 -1.68 5.88 -2.36
C ARG A 167 -0.18 5.81 -2.64
N GLN A 168 0.47 4.69 -2.32
CA GLN A 168 1.89 4.48 -2.60
C GLN A 168 2.20 4.46 -4.10
N GLU A 169 1.37 3.78 -4.90
CA GLU A 169 1.49 3.76 -6.36
C GLU A 169 1.32 5.16 -6.97
N LEU A 170 0.37 5.95 -6.45
CA LEU A 170 0.16 7.34 -6.85
C LEU A 170 1.38 8.22 -6.51
N ILE A 171 1.95 8.09 -5.31
CA ILE A 171 3.17 8.83 -4.92
C ILE A 171 4.34 8.44 -5.83
N ALA A 172 4.53 7.14 -6.09
CA ALA A 172 5.58 6.66 -6.99
C ALA A 172 5.43 7.24 -8.41
N HIS A 173 4.19 7.33 -8.91
CA HIS A 173 3.90 7.97 -10.19
C HIS A 173 4.28 9.47 -10.20
N TYR A 174 3.95 10.22 -9.14
CA TYR A 174 4.35 11.63 -9.03
C TYR A 174 5.87 11.81 -8.98
N LEU A 175 6.58 10.99 -8.20
CA LEU A 175 8.04 11.01 -8.13
C LEU A 175 8.69 10.68 -9.49
N LEU A 176 8.12 9.73 -10.25
CA LEU A 176 8.60 9.42 -11.59
C LEU A 176 8.40 10.62 -12.53
N ARG A 177 7.21 11.24 -12.50
CA ARG A 177 6.90 12.42 -13.31
C ARG A 177 7.82 13.60 -12.98
N GLU A 178 8.10 13.81 -11.70
CA GLU A 178 9.06 14.82 -11.24
C GLU A 178 10.46 14.54 -11.78
N LYS A 179 10.97 13.30 -11.64
CA LYS A 179 12.28 12.90 -12.18
C LYS A 179 12.39 13.15 -13.68
N LEU A 180 11.34 12.82 -14.45
CA LEU A 180 11.29 13.08 -15.89
C LEU A 180 11.29 14.57 -16.21
N ALA A 181 10.54 15.38 -15.46
CA ALA A 181 10.53 16.83 -15.62
C ALA A 181 11.90 17.45 -15.31
N VAL A 182 12.58 16.98 -14.26
CA VAL A 182 13.95 17.42 -13.90
C VAL A 182 14.95 17.07 -15.00
N ARG A 183 14.91 15.84 -15.53
CA ARG A 183 15.76 15.43 -16.66
C ARG A 183 15.54 16.30 -17.89
N ARG A 184 14.27 16.54 -18.25
CA ARG A 184 13.91 17.40 -19.39
C ARG A 184 14.37 18.83 -19.19
N LYS A 185 14.24 19.38 -17.98
CA LYS A 185 14.76 20.72 -17.65
C LYS A 185 16.28 20.79 -17.81
N ALA A 186 17.01 19.79 -17.34
CA ALA A 186 18.46 19.71 -17.50
C ALA A 186 18.88 19.63 -18.97
N GLU A 187 18.20 18.80 -19.77
CA GLU A 187 18.44 18.68 -21.20
C GLU A 187 18.19 20.00 -21.94
N LEU A 188 17.07 20.67 -21.67
CA LEU A 188 16.76 21.97 -22.27
C LEU A 188 17.78 23.04 -21.87
N LYS A 189 18.25 23.02 -20.62
CA LYS A 189 19.30 23.93 -20.15
C LYS A 189 20.62 23.72 -20.92
N ASN A 190 21.00 22.45 -21.14
CA ASN A 190 22.19 22.11 -21.92
C ASN A 190 22.06 22.51 -23.40
N ARG A 191 20.90 22.28 -24.02
CA ARG A 191 20.63 22.73 -25.40
C ARG A 191 20.68 24.25 -25.50
N LEU A 192 20.11 24.96 -24.54
CA LEU A 192 20.15 26.42 -24.50
C LEU A 192 21.59 26.95 -24.39
N SER A 193 22.41 26.36 -23.52
CA SER A 193 23.83 26.75 -23.41
C SER A 193 24.61 26.48 -24.69
N GLN A 194 24.34 25.35 -25.37
CA GLN A 194 24.97 25.04 -26.64
C GLN A 194 24.61 26.06 -27.73
N VAL A 195 23.32 26.39 -27.88
CA VAL A 195 22.86 27.38 -28.87
C VAL A 195 23.46 28.76 -28.60
N ARG A 196 23.59 29.16 -27.33
CA ARG A 196 24.27 30.42 -26.96
C ARG A 196 25.73 30.42 -27.39
N LEU A 197 26.46 29.35 -27.10
CA LEU A 197 27.85 29.20 -27.49
C LEU A 197 28.02 29.21 -29.02
N GLU A 198 27.15 28.52 -29.75
CA GLU A 198 27.17 28.50 -31.23
C GLU A 198 26.87 29.90 -31.81
N ARG A 199 25.92 30.63 -31.23
CA ARG A 199 25.62 32.02 -31.63
C ARG A 199 26.79 32.96 -31.34
N GLU A 200 27.42 32.85 -30.17
CA GLU A 200 28.59 33.64 -29.81
C GLU A 200 29.76 33.36 -30.78
N LYS A 201 30.02 32.09 -31.10
CA LYS A 201 31.03 31.70 -32.11
C LYS A 201 30.69 32.26 -33.49
N ALA A 202 29.46 32.11 -33.95
CA ALA A 202 29.03 32.63 -35.25
C ALA A 202 29.12 34.17 -35.31
N HIS A 203 28.80 34.84 -34.21
CA HIS A 203 28.97 36.29 -34.09
C HIS A 203 30.45 36.67 -34.15
N ALA A 204 31.32 36.00 -33.40
CA ALA A 204 32.77 36.22 -33.42
C ALA A 204 33.36 36.05 -34.83
N THR A 205 32.98 34.98 -35.55
CA THR A 205 33.41 34.77 -36.94
C THR A 205 32.92 35.87 -37.88
N ARG A 206 31.67 36.33 -37.73
CA ARG A 206 31.14 37.44 -38.53
C ARG A 206 31.88 38.74 -38.26
N THR A 207 32.15 39.04 -36.98
CA THR A 207 32.93 40.23 -36.62
C THR A 207 34.33 40.18 -37.18
N GLU A 208 34.99 39.03 -37.17
CA GLU A 208 36.31 38.84 -37.77
C GLU A 208 36.28 39.02 -39.30
N THR A 209 35.27 38.48 -39.99
CA THR A 209 35.12 38.72 -41.44
C THR A 209 34.86 40.19 -41.76
N LEU A 210 34.05 40.87 -40.94
CA LEU A 210 33.77 42.30 -41.12
C LEU A 210 35.02 43.16 -40.89
N THR A 211 35.88 42.82 -39.92
CA THR A 211 37.13 43.55 -39.71
C THR A 211 38.12 43.33 -40.84
N LYS A 212 38.25 42.09 -41.34
CA LYS A 212 39.07 41.77 -42.53
C LYS A 212 38.59 42.53 -43.77
N LEU A 213 37.30 42.46 -44.10
CA LEU A 213 36.73 43.18 -45.25
C LEU A 213 36.86 44.70 -45.14
N LYS A 214 36.77 45.27 -43.92
CA LYS A 214 37.03 46.69 -43.69
C LYS A 214 38.50 47.05 -43.94
N ALA A 215 39.44 46.21 -43.52
CA ALA A 215 40.86 46.41 -43.82
C ALA A 215 41.12 46.33 -45.32
N ASP A 216 40.60 45.30 -46.01
CA ASP A 216 40.75 45.14 -47.46
C ASP A 216 40.17 46.35 -48.23
N LEU A 217 39.01 46.88 -47.80
CA LEU A 217 38.42 48.09 -48.40
C LEU A 217 39.29 49.33 -48.18
N LEU A 218 39.90 49.47 -47.01
CA LEU A 218 40.85 50.56 -46.75
C LEU A 218 42.09 50.42 -47.64
N ASP A 219 42.66 49.23 -47.77
CA ASP A 219 43.82 48.95 -48.63
C ASP A 219 43.51 49.23 -50.10
N VAL A 220 42.35 48.82 -50.60
CA VAL A 220 41.90 49.13 -51.97
C VAL A 220 41.70 50.64 -52.15
N ARG A 221 41.12 51.33 -51.17
CA ARG A 221 40.96 52.79 -51.20
C ARG A 221 42.31 53.50 -51.23
N GLU A 222 43.26 53.09 -50.41
CA GLU A 222 44.61 53.66 -50.37
C GLU A 222 45.37 53.38 -51.67
N SER A 223 45.33 52.15 -52.17
CA SER A 223 45.93 51.76 -53.45
C SER A 223 45.36 52.54 -54.64
N THR A 224 44.03 52.73 -54.70
CA THR A 224 43.39 53.51 -55.76
C THR A 224 43.73 54.99 -55.67
N GLN A 225 43.76 55.57 -54.46
CA GLN A 225 44.23 56.95 -54.25
C GLN A 225 45.70 57.15 -54.65
N LEU A 226 46.58 56.19 -54.33
CA LEU A 226 47.98 56.22 -54.75
C LEU A 226 48.12 56.13 -56.28
N LYS A 227 47.38 55.23 -56.94
CA LYS A 227 47.37 55.13 -58.41
C LYS A 227 46.83 56.39 -59.09
N LEU A 228 45.78 56.99 -58.55
CA LEU A 228 45.26 58.29 -59.03
C LEU A 228 46.32 59.38 -58.93
N LYS A 229 47.04 59.47 -57.80
CA LYS A 229 48.17 60.40 -57.64
C LYS A 229 49.30 60.14 -58.66
N GLN A 230 49.54 58.88 -59.06
CA GLN A 230 50.59 58.50 -60.01
C GLN A 230 50.20 58.74 -61.48
N LEU A 231 48.92 58.58 -61.84
CA LEU A 231 48.45 58.67 -63.24
C LEU A 231 48.09 60.08 -63.71
N GLY A 232 48.08 61.08 -62.83
CA GLY A 232 47.89 62.47 -63.24
C GLY A 232 48.10 63.43 -62.09
N GLY A 233 49.09 64.31 -62.21
CA GLY A 233 49.17 65.54 -61.44
C GLY A 233 48.06 66.52 -61.84
N LEU A 234 46.81 66.16 -61.56
CA LEU A 234 45.66 67.06 -61.60
C LEU A 234 44.95 67.04 -60.25
N SER A 235 44.68 68.24 -59.78
CA SER A 235 44.14 68.59 -58.47
C SER A 235 42.93 67.75 -58.04
N PRO A 236 42.83 67.31 -56.77
CA PRO A 236 41.73 66.51 -56.25
C PRO A 236 40.50 67.35 -55.80
N ASP A 237 40.22 68.48 -56.44
CA ASP A 237 39.12 69.37 -56.01
C ASP A 237 37.75 69.13 -56.67
N GLU A 238 37.62 68.23 -57.66
CA GLU A 238 36.32 68.02 -58.32
C GLU A 238 36.01 66.55 -58.59
N ILE A 239 35.72 65.79 -57.53
CA ILE A 239 34.80 64.64 -57.65
C ILE A 239 33.71 64.80 -56.58
N PRO A 240 32.48 65.18 -56.95
CA PRO A 240 31.41 65.38 -55.99
C PRO A 240 31.00 64.03 -55.38
N LEU A 241 31.09 63.94 -54.06
CA LEU A 241 30.66 62.82 -53.20
C LEU A 241 29.13 62.59 -53.20
N SER A 242 28.39 63.06 -54.21
CA SER A 242 26.93 63.03 -54.23
C SER A 242 26.29 61.80 -54.91
N SER A 243 27.06 60.86 -55.46
CA SER A 243 26.47 59.72 -56.22
C SER A 243 26.59 58.33 -55.58
N ILE A 244 27.30 58.17 -54.45
CA ILE A 244 27.20 56.92 -53.67
C ILE A 244 26.06 57.10 -52.68
N GLY A 245 24.84 56.89 -53.19
CA GLY A 245 23.62 56.83 -52.41
C GLY A 245 23.80 55.91 -51.21
N ALA A 246 23.94 56.52 -50.04
CA ALA A 246 23.87 55.87 -48.76
C ALA A 246 22.49 55.22 -48.60
N ARG A 247 22.36 53.98 -49.05
CA ARG A 247 21.26 53.10 -48.64
C ARG A 247 21.63 52.55 -47.27
N SER A 248 21.57 53.43 -46.27
CA SER A 248 21.51 53.06 -44.86
C SER A 248 20.17 52.39 -44.61
N GLU A 249 20.02 51.14 -45.05
CA GLU A 249 18.99 50.26 -44.52
C GLU A 249 19.38 49.96 -43.07
N ILE A 250 18.76 50.72 -42.18
CA ILE A 250 18.64 50.43 -40.76
C ILE A 250 18.12 49.00 -40.66
N TRP A 251 19.03 48.07 -40.36
CA TRP A 251 18.65 46.70 -40.04
C TRP A 251 18.12 46.71 -38.62
N GLU A 252 16.82 46.96 -38.45
CA GLU A 252 16.14 46.73 -37.17
C GLU A 252 16.11 45.21 -36.93
N PRO A 253 16.67 44.71 -35.82
CA PRO A 253 16.48 43.31 -35.45
C PRO A 253 15.01 43.14 -35.07
N ASN A 254 14.27 42.48 -35.96
CA ASN A 254 12.87 42.12 -35.77
C ASN A 254 12.76 41.27 -34.49
N ALA A 255 12.36 41.90 -33.38
CA ALA A 255 12.36 41.31 -32.04
C ALA A 255 11.07 40.53 -31.72
N ASP A 256 10.26 40.18 -32.72
CA ASP A 256 8.86 39.77 -32.48
C ASP A 256 8.43 38.47 -33.18
N THR A 257 9.28 37.44 -33.14
CA THR A 257 8.88 36.07 -33.50
C THR A 257 9.27 35.05 -32.43
N ASP A 258 8.83 35.27 -31.18
CA ASP A 258 8.86 34.17 -30.19
C ASP A 258 7.75 34.25 -29.10
N ARG A 259 6.53 34.61 -29.49
CA ARG A 259 5.32 34.46 -28.65
C ARG A 259 4.23 33.67 -29.35
N ARG A 260 4.46 32.38 -29.63
CA ARG A 260 3.34 31.44 -29.83
C ARG A 260 3.79 29.98 -29.85
N VAL A 261 4.07 29.38 -28.68
CA VAL A 261 3.74 27.97 -28.46
C VAL A 261 3.46 27.70 -26.98
N GLY A 262 2.23 27.25 -26.69
CA GLY A 262 2.01 26.15 -25.73
C GLY A 262 1.71 26.52 -24.29
N GLY A 263 0.42 26.66 -23.98
CA GLY A 263 -0.06 26.78 -22.59
C GLY A 263 -1.49 26.30 -22.36
N SER A 264 -2.01 25.36 -23.17
CA SER A 264 -3.23 24.62 -22.84
C SER A 264 -2.93 23.63 -21.71
N GLY A 265 -2.97 24.10 -20.48
CA GLY A 265 -2.93 23.29 -19.27
C GLY A 265 -4.31 23.22 -18.64
N GLY A 266 -5.25 22.53 -19.30
CA GLY A 266 -6.45 22.04 -18.65
C GLY A 266 -6.05 21.14 -17.48
N ARG A 267 -6.63 21.39 -16.31
CA ARG A 267 -6.66 20.43 -15.21
C ARG A 267 -8.10 19.95 -15.05
N PRO A 268 -8.32 18.64 -14.86
CA PRO A 268 -9.52 18.14 -14.21
C PRO A 268 -9.55 18.56 -12.74
#